data_AF-A0A1Y1I896-F1
#
_entry.id   AF-A0A1Y1I896-F1
#
_cell.length_a   1.000
_cell.length_b   1.000
_cell.length_c   1.000
_cell.angle_alpha   90.00
_cell.angle_beta   90.00
_cell.angle_gamma   90.00
#
_symmetry.space_group_name_H-M   'P 1'
#
loop_
_entity.id
_entity.type
_entity.pdbx_description
1 polymer ?
#
loop_
_entity_poly.entity_id
_entity_poly.type
_entity_poly.pdbx_seq_one_letter_code
_entity_poly.pdbx_strand_id
1 'polypeptide(L)'
;MLSNGMKESNKTTPVTLMVTQSERAAFKEMLHFLYAGTLSPQLQEPSTPMSSFVDLLVVADKFEVPSLMGAIIKYLRACNLDVASGVEILSLIPKALADRPGFKHVADLARACM
;
A
#
# COMPACT_ATOMS: atom_id res chain seq x y z
N MET A 1 9.89 0.31 17.06
CA MET A 1 10.26 1.74 17.11
C MET A 1 10.08 2.36 18.50
N LEU A 2 9.02 2.05 19.25
CA LEU A 2 8.84 2.58 20.62
C LEU A 2 9.44 1.68 21.73
N SER A 3 10.36 0.80 21.36
CA SER A 3 11.03 -0.10 22.29
C SER A 3 12.04 0.66 23.15
N ASN A 4 12.20 0.24 24.40
CA ASN A 4 13.06 0.88 25.38
C ASN A 4 14.51 1.00 24.86
N GLY A 5 15.14 2.17 25.05
CA GLY A 5 16.53 2.42 24.64
C GLY A 5 16.72 3.18 23.33
N MET A 6 15.64 3.50 22.61
CA MET A 6 15.67 4.38 21.43
C MET A 6 15.26 5.82 21.81
N LYS A 7 15.73 6.83 21.07
CA LYS A 7 15.34 8.24 21.32
C LYS A 7 13.82 8.42 21.24
N GLU A 8 13.19 7.65 20.36
CA GLU A 8 11.76 7.58 20.09
C GLU A 8 10.95 7.00 21.27
N SER A 9 11.60 6.36 22.25
CA SER A 9 10.94 5.85 23.45
C SER A 9 10.76 6.92 24.55
N ASN A 10 11.34 8.12 24.37
CA ASN A 10 11.14 9.22 25.31
C ASN A 10 9.71 9.77 25.22
N LYS A 11 8.90 9.48 26.24
CA LYS A 11 7.49 9.92 26.35
C LYS A 11 7.28 11.43 26.32
N THR A 12 8.33 12.21 26.56
CA THR A 12 8.29 13.68 26.63
C THR A 12 8.45 14.34 25.26
N THR A 13 8.90 13.59 24.25
CA THR A 13 9.19 14.11 22.91
C THR A 13 8.27 13.45 21.89
N PRO A 14 7.62 14.20 20.99
CA PRO A 14 6.82 13.61 19.93
C PRO A 14 7.71 12.79 18.98
N VAL A 15 7.16 11.69 18.48
CA VAL A 15 7.79 10.92 17.40
C VAL A 15 7.46 11.60 16.08
N THR A 16 8.50 12.05 15.38
CA THR A 16 8.36 12.67 14.06
C THR A 16 8.66 11.65 12.98
N LEU A 17 7.69 11.38 12.11
CA LEU A 17 7.84 10.52 10.94
C LEU A 17 7.95 11.39 9.68
N MET A 18 8.94 11.11 8.84
CA MET A 18 9.07 11.78 7.55
C MET A 18 8.22 11.07 6.50
N VAL A 19 7.26 11.80 5.96
CA VAL A 19 6.35 11.34 4.91
C VAL A 19 6.48 12.31 3.75
N THR A 20 6.66 11.79 2.53
CA THR A 20 6.73 12.65 1.35
C THR A 20 5.36 13.25 1.02
N GLN A 21 5.33 14.27 0.17
CA GLN A 21 4.06 14.87 -0.24
C GLN A 21 3.18 13.87 -1.00
N SER A 22 3.77 12.97 -1.80
CA SER A 22 3.05 11.91 -2.50
C SER A 22 2.52 10.84 -1.55
N GLU A 23 3.25 10.49 -0.50
CA GLU A 23 2.83 9.48 0.49
C GLU A 23 1.72 9.96 1.42
N ARG A 24 1.48 11.28 1.52
CA ARG A 24 0.60 11.88 2.55
C ARG A 24 -0.82 11.29 2.56
N ALA A 25 -1.41 11.06 1.39
CA ALA A 25 -2.77 10.52 1.28
C ALA A 25 -2.82 9.07 1.76
N ALA A 26 -1.93 8.22 1.22
CA ALA A 26 -1.79 6.82 1.62
C ALA A 26 -1.43 6.67 3.11
N PHE A 27 -0.58 7.53 3.66
CA PHE A 27 -0.24 7.51 5.08
C PHE A 27 -1.45 7.82 5.97
N LYS A 28 -2.29 8.79 5.59
CA LYS A 28 -3.53 9.08 6.31
C LYS A 28 -4.51 7.90 6.27
N GLU A 29 -4.62 7.24 5.13
CA GLU A 29 -5.43 6.04 4.98
C GLU A 29 -4.91 4.89 5.85
N MET A 30 -3.60 4.69 5.92
CA MET A 30 -2.99 3.73 6.84
C MET A 30 -3.31 4.04 8.30
N LEU A 31 -3.22 5.32 8.71
CA LEU A 31 -3.62 5.71 10.07
C LEU A 31 -5.10 5.43 10.32
N HIS A 32 -5.98 5.75 9.37
CA HIS A 32 -7.40 5.40 9.47
C HIS A 32 -7.57 3.90 9.70
N PHE A 33 -6.94 3.06 8.88
CA PHE A 33 -6.99 1.61 9.03
C PHE A 33 -6.49 1.11 10.38
N LEU A 34 -5.39 1.67 10.90
CA LEU A 34 -4.84 1.27 12.20
C LEU A 34 -5.79 1.59 13.37
N TYR A 35 -6.55 2.68 13.28
CA TYR A 35 -7.50 3.09 14.33
C TYR A 35 -8.90 2.48 14.16
N ALA A 36 -9.39 2.35 12.93
CA ALA A 36 -10.74 1.87 12.60
C ALA A 36 -10.80 0.36 12.29
N GLY A 37 -9.66 -0.28 12.04
CA GLY A 37 -9.55 -1.68 11.63
C GLY A 37 -10.09 -1.99 10.23
N THR A 38 -10.46 -0.97 9.45
CA THR A 38 -11.11 -1.10 8.14
C THR A 38 -10.60 -0.04 7.16
N LEU A 39 -10.68 -0.33 5.86
CA LEU A 39 -10.41 0.66 4.81
C LEU A 39 -11.47 1.76 4.87
N SER A 40 -11.09 2.99 4.55
CA SER A 40 -12.01 4.11 4.56
C SER A 40 -13.06 3.97 3.45
N PRO A 41 -14.30 4.46 3.65
CA PRO A 41 -15.33 4.48 2.61
C PRO A 41 -14.85 5.16 1.33
N GLN A 42 -14.04 6.22 1.47
CA GLN A 42 -13.49 6.99 0.35
C GLN A 42 -12.60 6.12 -0.54
N LEU A 43 -11.78 5.24 0.03
CA LEU A 43 -10.94 4.33 -0.74
C LEU A 43 -11.78 3.26 -1.48
N GLN A 44 -12.97 2.95 -0.96
CA GLN A 44 -13.86 1.92 -1.51
C GLN A 44 -14.82 2.45 -2.58
N GLU A 45 -14.76 3.74 -2.89
CA GLU A 45 -15.57 4.32 -3.97
C GLU A 45 -15.16 3.77 -5.35
N PRO A 46 -16.11 3.50 -6.27
CA PRO A 46 -15.80 3.02 -7.61
C PRO A 46 -14.93 3.97 -8.44
N SER A 47 -14.90 5.26 -8.09
CA SER A 47 -14.10 6.29 -8.77
C SER A 47 -12.65 6.37 -8.27
N THR A 48 -12.27 5.57 -7.27
CA THR A 48 -10.92 5.60 -6.71
C THR A 48 -9.91 5.04 -7.71
N PRO A 49 -8.86 5.79 -8.07
CA PRO A 49 -7.88 5.33 -9.05
C PRO A 49 -7.04 4.19 -8.50
N MET A 50 -6.64 3.24 -9.35
CA MET A 50 -5.82 2.08 -8.96
C MET A 50 -4.48 2.49 -8.35
N SER A 51 -3.94 3.65 -8.76
CA SER A 51 -2.74 4.25 -8.16
C SER A 51 -2.85 4.49 -6.66
N SER A 52 -4.04 4.79 -6.13
CA SER A 52 -4.22 4.98 -4.68
C SER A 52 -4.00 3.68 -3.90
N PHE A 53 -4.39 2.53 -4.47
CA PHE A 53 -4.14 1.23 -3.87
C PHE A 53 -2.65 0.85 -3.94
N VAL A 54 -1.97 1.17 -5.04
CA VAL A 54 -0.52 0.95 -5.19
C VAL A 54 0.26 1.80 -4.20
N ASP A 55 -0.06 3.10 -4.09
CA ASP A 55 0.56 4.01 -3.13
C ASP A 55 0.38 3.51 -1.69
N LEU A 56 -0.82 2.99 -1.37
CA LEU A 56 -1.12 2.43 -0.07
C LEU A 56 -0.35 1.13 0.22
N LEU A 57 -0.17 0.27 -0.78
CA LEU A 57 0.69 -0.92 -0.65
C LEU A 57 2.16 -0.54 -0.42
N VAL A 58 2.67 0.47 -1.12
CA VAL A 58 4.04 0.98 -0.93
C VAL A 58 4.23 1.57 0.46
N VAL A 59 3.26 2.35 0.96
CA VAL A 59 3.30 2.90 2.32
C VAL A 59 3.16 1.77 3.36
N ALA A 60 2.26 0.80 3.16
CA ALA A 60 2.10 -0.33 4.07
C ALA A 60 3.39 -1.16 4.19
N ASP A 61 4.15 -1.33 3.09
CA ASP A 61 5.46 -2.01 3.09
C ASP A 61 6.49 -1.19 3.88
N LYS A 62 6.61 0.10 3.56
CA LYS A 62 7.54 1.03 4.20
C LYS A 62 7.37 1.08 5.73
N PHE A 63 6.14 1.01 6.22
CA PHE A 63 5.80 1.08 7.65
C PHE A 63 5.49 -0.29 8.27
N GLU A 64 5.72 -1.38 7.54
CA GLU A 64 5.56 -2.76 8.01
C GLU A 64 4.16 -3.07 8.59
N VAL A 65 3.11 -2.73 7.85
CA VAL A 65 1.70 -3.00 8.23
C VAL A 65 1.11 -4.10 7.33
N PRO A 66 1.46 -5.39 7.54
CA PRO A 66 1.02 -6.49 6.68
C PRO A 66 -0.49 -6.73 6.71
N SER A 67 -1.17 -6.38 7.81
CA SER A 67 -2.64 -6.47 7.91
C SER A 67 -3.35 -5.54 6.93
N LEU A 68 -2.79 -4.35 6.68
CA LEU A 68 -3.31 -3.41 5.70
C LEU A 68 -3.13 -3.96 4.27
N MET A 69 -1.96 -4.52 3.96
CA MET A 69 -1.75 -5.18 2.65
C MET A 69 -2.77 -6.30 2.41
N GLY A 70 -3.01 -7.14 3.42
CA GLY A 70 -4.02 -8.20 3.35
C GLY A 70 -5.43 -7.66 3.11
N ALA A 71 -5.79 -6.56 3.76
CA ALA A 71 -7.09 -5.90 3.57
C ALA A 71 -7.25 -5.37 2.14
N ILE A 72 -6.22 -4.72 1.59
CA ILE A 72 -6.22 -4.21 0.21
C ILE A 72 -6.37 -5.37 -0.78
N ILE A 73 -5.55 -6.41 -0.66
CA ILE A 73 -5.60 -7.58 -1.55
C ILE A 73 -6.98 -8.24 -1.50
N LYS A 74 -7.57 -8.38 -0.30
CA LYS A 74 -8.92 -8.94 -0.13
C LYS A 74 -9.97 -8.08 -0.82
N TYR A 75 -9.90 -6.76 -0.66
CA TYR A 75 -10.82 -5.82 -1.30
C TYR A 75 -10.73 -5.89 -2.82
N LEU A 76 -9.52 -5.79 -3.38
CA LEU A 76 -9.27 -5.85 -4.82
C LEU A 76 -9.76 -7.18 -5.44
N ARG A 77 -9.62 -8.30 -4.71
CA ARG A 77 -10.17 -9.59 -5.15
C ARG A 77 -11.71 -9.60 -5.15
N ALA A 78 -12.34 -9.00 -4.15
CA ALA A 78 -13.80 -8.95 -4.03
C ALA A 78 -14.44 -8.05 -5.10
N CYS A 79 -13.73 -7.01 -5.54
CA CYS A 79 -14.19 -6.09 -6.58
C CYS A 79 -14.12 -6.67 -8.00
N ASN A 80 -13.76 -7.95 -8.19
CA ASN A 80 -13.53 -8.57 -9.50
C ASN A 80 -12.64 -7.68 -10.38
N LEU A 81 -11.40 -7.47 -9.93
CA LEU A 81 -10.39 -6.69 -10.66
C LEU A 81 -10.46 -7.02 -12.15
N ASP A 82 -10.92 -6.07 -12.97
CA ASP A 82 -11.02 -6.29 -14.39
C ASP A 82 -9.61 -6.30 -15.00
N VAL A 83 -9.49 -6.87 -16.20
CA VAL A 83 -8.19 -7.00 -16.88
C VAL A 83 -7.55 -5.63 -17.08
N ALA A 84 -8.34 -4.59 -17.34
CA ALA A 84 -7.86 -3.22 -17.50
C ALA A 84 -7.20 -2.68 -16.22
N SER A 85 -7.85 -2.85 -15.07
CA SER A 85 -7.31 -2.47 -13.76
C SER A 85 -6.06 -3.27 -13.41
N GLY A 86 -5.99 -4.55 -13.79
CA GLY A 86 -4.79 -5.37 -13.60
C GLY A 86 -3.59 -4.86 -14.40
N VAL A 87 -3.81 -4.47 -15.66
CA VAL A 87 -2.77 -3.85 -16.50
C VAL A 87 -2.35 -2.49 -15.94
N GLU A 88 -3.31 -1.69 -15.46
CA GLU A 88 -3.03 -0.39 -14.85
C GLU A 88 -2.14 -0.55 -13.61
N ILE A 89 -2.49 -1.46 -12.69
CA ILE A 89 -1.66 -1.77 -11.52
C ILE A 89 -0.24 -2.18 -11.94
N LEU A 90 -0.10 -3.09 -12.91
CA LEU A 90 1.21 -3.53 -13.40
C LEU A 90 2.06 -2.37 -13.94
N SER A 91 1.44 -1.40 -14.59
CA SER A 91 2.12 -0.20 -15.12
C SER A 91 2.55 0.78 -14.04
N LEU A 92 1.88 0.76 -12.88
CA LEU A 92 2.11 1.64 -11.74
C LEU A 92 3.14 1.10 -10.75
N ILE A 93 3.56 -0.17 -10.91
CA ILE A 93 4.54 -0.78 -10.01
C ILE A 93 5.87 -0.01 -10.10
N PRO A 94 6.43 0.47 -8.96
CA PRO A 94 7.71 1.15 -8.94
C PRO A 94 8.82 0.33 -9.61
N LYS A 95 9.65 0.98 -10.42
CA LYS A 95 10.78 0.33 -11.12
C LYS A 95 11.71 -0.45 -10.18
N ALA A 96 11.86 0.00 -8.94
CA ALA A 96 12.63 -0.70 -7.91
C ALA A 96 12.10 -2.11 -7.58
N LEU A 97 10.80 -2.37 -7.77
CA LEU A 97 10.22 -3.71 -7.67
C LEU A 97 10.35 -4.49 -8.98
N ALA A 98 10.37 -3.81 -10.13
CA ALA A 98 10.61 -4.45 -11.43
C ALA A 98 12.00 -5.11 -11.53
N ASP A 99 12.98 -4.57 -10.79
CA ASP A 99 14.34 -5.09 -10.74
C ASP A 99 14.51 -6.29 -9.78
N ARG A 100 13.48 -6.66 -9.01
CA ARG A 100 13.57 -7.82 -8.10
C ARG A 100 13.63 -9.14 -8.89
N PRO A 101 14.50 -10.09 -8.48
CA PRO A 101 14.57 -11.40 -9.11
C PRO A 101 13.21 -12.12 -9.01
N GLY A 102 12.73 -12.66 -10.12
CA GLY A 102 11.44 -13.34 -10.22
C GLY A 102 10.25 -12.44 -10.58
N PHE A 103 10.36 -11.11 -10.42
CA PHE A 103 9.26 -10.20 -10.77
C PHE A 103 8.92 -10.23 -12.26
N LYS A 104 9.93 -10.22 -13.14
CA LYS A 104 9.71 -10.35 -14.60
C LYS A 104 8.92 -11.61 -14.94
N HIS A 105 9.30 -12.74 -14.36
CA HIS A 105 8.60 -14.00 -14.61
C HIS A 105 7.13 -13.96 -14.17
N VAL A 106 6.86 -13.41 -12.99
CA VAL A 106 5.48 -13.23 -12.49
C VAL A 106 4.69 -12.24 -13.34
N ALA A 107 5.31 -11.12 -13.75
CA ALA A 107 4.68 -10.12 -14.60
C ALA A 107 4.41 -10.66 -16.02
N ASP A 108 5.29 -11.52 -16.55
CA ASP A 108 5.12 -12.17 -17.85
C ASP A 108 4.03 -13.26 -17.78
N LEU A 109 3.97 -14.05 -16.70
CA LEU A 109 2.85 -14.97 -16.46
C LEU A 109 1.52 -14.24 -16.33
N ALA A 110 1.48 -13.13 -15.59
CA ALA A 110 0.29 -12.30 -15.48
C ALA A 110 -0.14 -11.75 -16.85
N ARG A 111 0.81 -11.32 -17.68
CA ARG A 111 0.55 -10.87 -19.07
C ARG A 111 0.10 -12.00 -20.00
N ALA A 112 0.57 -13.23 -19.80
CA ALA A 112 0.20 -14.40 -20.61
C ALA A 112 -1.16 -15.01 -20.24
N CYS A 113 -1.67 -14.72 -19.04
CA CYS A 113 -3.00 -15.12 -18.60
C CYS A 113 -4.11 -14.09 -18.94
N MET A 114 -3.74 -12.97 -19.58
CA MET A 114 -4.67 -11.96 -20.13
C MET A 114 -4.90 -12.21 -21.61
#